data_AF-E0XY98-F1
#
_entry.id   AF-E0XY98-F1
#
_cell.length_a   1.000
_cell.length_b   1.000
_cell.length_c   1.000
_cell.angle_alpha   90.00
_cell.angle_beta   90.00
_cell.angle_gamma   90.00
#
_symmetry.space_group_name_H-M   'P 1'
#
loop_
_entity.id
_entity.type
_entity.pdbx_description
1 polymer ?
#
loop_
_entity_poly.entity_id
_entity_poly.type
_entity_poly.pdbx_seq_one_letter_code
_entity_poly.pdbx_strand_id
1 'polypeptide(L)'
;MTYGSYSTVTVSDLADDLAIQSFLGPNHQHLGELHGITVVVDTDGPVYVGRFFEEREGALLLLDAAAHSEGEEGVSKAEFLAKASKFGVWKQFKSISVLRSSVKTVTRLSELSAL
;
A
#
# COMPACT_ATOMS: atom_id res chain seq x y z
N MET A 1 -33.06 -38.20 -13.32
CA MET A 1 -32.02 -37.21 -13.02
C MET A 1 -32.10 -36.86 -11.54
N THR A 2 -31.03 -37.11 -10.78
CA THR A 2 -30.27 -36.12 -9.97
C THR A 2 -29.36 -36.87 -8.97
N TYR A 3 -28.14 -36.33 -8.84
CA TYR A 3 -26.93 -36.88 -8.24
C TYR A 3 -26.90 -36.82 -6.70
N GLY A 4 -25.93 -37.52 -6.12
CA GLY A 4 -25.80 -37.86 -4.68
C GLY A 4 -25.74 -36.69 -3.69
N SER A 5 -26.18 -37.02 -2.48
CA SER A 5 -26.18 -36.20 -1.26
C SER A 5 -24.78 -36.13 -0.64
N TYR A 6 -24.34 -34.93 -0.25
CA TYR A 6 -23.12 -34.71 0.53
C TYR A 6 -23.45 -34.17 1.92
N SER A 7 -22.93 -34.91 2.91
CA SER A 7 -22.55 -34.62 4.30
C SER A 7 -23.17 -33.43 5.03
N THR A 8 -23.92 -33.76 6.10
CA THR A 8 -24.34 -32.85 7.18
C THR A 8 -23.15 -32.40 8.02
N VAL A 9 -22.87 -31.09 8.05
CA VAL A 9 -21.99 -30.45 9.03
C VAL A 9 -22.86 -29.96 10.19
N THR A 10 -22.47 -30.32 11.41
CA THR A 10 -23.21 -30.11 12.65
C THR A 10 -23.30 -28.63 13.04
N VAL A 11 -24.51 -28.23 13.41
CA VAL A 11 -24.84 -26.96 14.06
C VAL A 11 -24.30 -26.93 15.48
N SER A 12 -23.31 -26.08 15.73
CA SER A 12 -22.99 -25.52 17.05
C SER A 12 -22.43 -24.13 16.82
N ASP A 13 -22.89 -23.20 17.65
CA ASP A 13 -22.57 -21.76 17.68
C ASP A 13 -23.24 -20.84 16.65
N LEU A 14 -24.51 -20.56 16.95
CA LEU A 14 -25.12 -19.27 16.68
C LEU A 14 -24.40 -18.19 17.50
N ALA A 15 -23.58 -17.38 16.83
CA ALA A 15 -23.34 -15.99 17.22
C ALA A 15 -22.98 -15.19 15.96
N ASP A 16 -23.98 -14.46 15.48
CA ASP A 16 -23.81 -13.15 14.87
C ASP A 16 -22.82 -12.31 15.71
N ASP A 17 -22.13 -11.38 15.03
CA ASP A 17 -21.30 -10.31 15.60
C ASP A 17 -19.84 -10.67 15.96
N LEU A 18 -18.90 -9.84 15.44
CA LEU A 18 -17.46 -9.80 15.76
C LEU A 18 -16.51 -10.76 15.03
N ALA A 19 -16.71 -10.97 13.73
CA ALA A 19 -15.56 -11.23 12.83
C ALA A 19 -14.84 -9.91 12.47
N ILE A 20 -14.46 -9.12 13.49
CA ILE A 20 -13.26 -8.28 13.41
C ILE A 20 -12.10 -9.27 13.42
N GLN A 21 -11.88 -9.92 12.27
CA GLN A 21 -10.74 -10.80 12.07
C GLN A 21 -9.48 -9.93 12.08
N SER A 22 -8.96 -9.76 13.29
CA SER A 22 -7.53 -9.79 13.56
C SER A 22 -6.71 -8.78 12.74
N PHE A 23 -6.96 -7.49 13.00
CA PHE A 23 -6.07 -6.35 12.73
C PHE A 23 -4.74 -6.40 13.54
N LEU A 24 -4.29 -7.57 13.98
CA LEU A 24 -3.14 -7.77 14.86
C LEU A 24 -2.26 -8.91 14.33
N GLY A 25 -1.71 -8.74 13.12
CA GLY A 25 -0.45 -9.39 12.76
C GLY A 25 0.74 -8.64 13.38
N PRO A 26 1.87 -9.29 13.71
CA PRO A 26 3.05 -8.65 14.31
C PRO A 26 3.81 -7.67 13.38
N ASN A 27 3.24 -7.31 12.23
CA ASN A 27 3.79 -6.34 11.25
C ASN A 27 2.79 -5.20 10.94
N HIS A 28 1.80 -4.94 11.80
CA HIS A 28 1.02 -3.70 11.74
C HIS A 28 1.84 -2.57 12.37
N GLN A 29 2.86 -2.08 11.68
CA GLN A 29 3.42 -0.77 12.02
C GLN A 29 2.31 0.25 11.77
N HIS A 30 1.83 0.86 12.85
CA HIS A 30 0.92 1.98 12.79
C HIS A 30 1.63 3.07 11.97
N LEU A 31 1.31 3.21 10.68
CA LEU A 31 1.96 4.17 9.78
C LEU A 31 1.72 5.64 10.19
N GLY A 32 1.10 5.88 11.35
CA GLY A 32 0.93 7.20 11.94
C GLY A 32 2.25 7.96 12.11
N GLU A 33 3.38 7.28 12.31
CA GLU A 33 4.70 7.93 12.32
C GLU A 33 5.14 8.47 10.95
N LEU A 34 4.52 8.01 9.88
CA LEU A 34 4.75 8.50 8.52
C LEU A 34 3.81 9.65 8.15
N HIS A 35 2.84 10.01 8.99
CA HIS A 35 1.89 11.07 8.67
C HIS A 35 2.60 12.39 8.37
N GLY A 36 2.39 12.93 7.17
CA GLY A 36 3.02 14.14 6.67
C GLY A 36 4.42 13.93 6.09
N ILE A 37 4.99 12.72 6.13
CA ILE A 37 6.31 12.40 5.59
C ILE A 37 6.20 12.00 4.12
N THR A 38 7.16 12.43 3.30
CA THR A 38 7.28 11.93 1.93
C THR A 38 7.80 10.50 1.95
N VAL A 39 6.98 9.59 1.46
CA VAL A 39 7.25 8.15 1.41
C VAL A 39 7.34 7.66 -0.02
N VAL A 40 8.03 6.54 -0.16
CA VAL A 40 8.04 5.69 -1.34
C VAL A 40 7.18 4.48 -1.02
N VAL A 41 6.20 4.20 -1.88
CA VAL A 41 5.33 3.02 -1.81
C VAL A 41 5.66 2.16 -3.01
N ASP A 42 6.37 1.06 -2.79
CA ASP A 42 6.66 0.09 -3.84
C ASP A 42 5.51 -0.91 -3.96
N THR A 43 5.18 -1.25 -5.20
CA THR A 43 4.10 -2.18 -5.54
C THR A 43 4.55 -3.17 -6.62
N ASP A 44 3.73 -4.17 -6.92
CA ASP A 44 3.95 -5.04 -8.09
C ASP A 44 3.91 -4.29 -9.43
N GLY A 45 3.24 -3.13 -9.48
CA GLY A 45 3.16 -2.27 -10.65
C GLY A 45 4.05 -1.03 -10.51
N PRO A 46 3.48 0.18 -10.55
CA PRO A 46 4.25 1.42 -10.42
C PRO A 46 4.78 1.61 -8.99
N VAL A 47 5.86 2.38 -8.87
CA VAL A 47 6.28 2.95 -7.58
C VAL A 47 5.59 4.29 -7.39
N TYR A 48 5.11 4.57 -6.19
CA TYR A 48 4.51 5.86 -5.85
C TYR A 48 5.42 6.63 -4.90
N VAL A 49 5.52 7.94 -5.11
CA VAL A 49 6.21 8.85 -4.20
C VAL A 49 5.27 9.99 -3.87
N GLY A 50 5.02 10.22 -2.60
CA GLY A 50 4.09 11.25 -2.15
C GLY A 50 4.10 11.42 -0.65
N ARG A 51 3.34 12.40 -0.14
CA ARG A 51 3.23 12.65 1.29
C ARG A 51 2.20 11.70 1.89
N PHE A 52 2.60 10.83 2.81
CA PHE A 52 1.68 9.91 3.46
C PHE A 52 0.68 10.71 4.31
N PHE A 53 -0.61 10.46 4.11
CA PHE A 53 -1.67 11.10 4.85
C PHE A 53 -2.26 10.12 5.87
N GLU A 54 -2.82 9.02 5.41
CA GLU A 54 -3.36 7.99 6.29
C GLU A 54 -3.55 6.65 5.60
N GLU A 55 -3.74 5.61 6.40
CA GLU A 55 -4.26 4.32 5.92
C GLU A 55 -5.73 4.21 6.35
N ARG A 56 -6.64 4.07 5.38
CA ARG A 56 -8.07 3.86 5.62
C ARG A 56 -8.64 2.89 4.61
N GLU A 57 -9.63 2.10 5.06
CA GLU A 57 -10.40 1.20 4.19
C GLU A 57 -9.53 0.24 3.36
N GLY A 58 -8.38 -0.17 3.90
CA GLY A 58 -7.45 -1.07 3.21
C GLY A 58 -6.64 -0.41 2.10
N ALA A 59 -6.52 0.92 2.09
CA ALA A 59 -5.68 1.67 1.16
C ALA A 59 -4.83 2.73 1.89
N LEU A 60 -3.65 3.00 1.33
CA LEU A 60 -2.80 4.12 1.72
C LEU A 60 -3.17 5.34 0.91
N LEU A 61 -3.47 6.44 1.57
CA LEU A 61 -3.73 7.73 0.96
C LEU A 61 -2.45 8.57 0.94
N LEU A 62 -2.01 8.92 -0.27
CA LEU A 62 -0.87 9.81 -0.51
C LEU A 62 -1.35 11.14 -1.08
N LEU A 63 -0.71 12.24 -0.67
CA LEU A 63 -0.94 13.58 -1.18
C LEU A 63 0.25 14.07 -2.00
N ASP A 64 -0.02 14.98 -2.94
CA ASP A 64 0.99 15.59 -3.85
C ASP A 64 1.92 14.51 -4.46
N ALA A 65 1.32 13.43 -4.97
CA ALA A 65 2.03 12.22 -5.34
C ALA A 65 2.37 12.15 -6.84
N ALA A 66 3.39 11.35 -7.16
CA ALA A 66 3.73 10.90 -8.50
C ALA A 66 3.82 9.36 -8.51
N ALA A 67 3.51 8.77 -9.67
CA ALA A 67 3.68 7.35 -9.94
C ALA A 67 4.69 7.17 -11.08
N HIS A 68 5.45 6.10 -11.03
CA HIS A 68 6.40 5.75 -12.10
C HIS A 68 6.42 4.24 -12.32
N SER A 69 6.23 3.80 -13.56
CA SER A 69 6.35 2.40 -13.95
C SER A 69 7.77 2.08 -14.43
N GLU A 70 8.18 0.81 -14.37
CA GLU A 70 9.49 0.41 -14.89
C GLU A 70 9.60 0.73 -16.40
N GLY A 71 10.62 1.53 -16.78
CA GLY A 71 10.84 1.95 -18.16
C GLY A 71 9.91 3.06 -18.67
N GLU A 72 9.05 3.62 -17.82
CA GLU A 72 8.22 4.77 -18.17
C GLU A 72 9.09 5.96 -18.57
N GLU A 73 8.80 6.57 -19.73
CA GLU A 73 9.61 7.62 -20.34
C GLU A 73 11.09 7.25 -20.56
N GLY A 74 11.40 5.95 -20.64
CA GLY A 74 12.77 5.44 -20.78
C GLY A 74 13.60 5.49 -19.50
N VAL A 75 12.96 5.71 -18.34
CA VAL A 75 13.60 5.83 -17.03
C VAL A 75 13.25 4.60 -16.18
N SER A 76 14.25 3.97 -15.56
CA SER A 76 14.02 2.88 -14.62
C SER A 76 13.41 3.37 -13.30
N LYS A 77 12.77 2.49 -12.53
CA LYS A 77 12.28 2.87 -11.18
C LYS A 77 13.42 3.40 -10.29
N ALA A 78 14.60 2.78 -10.37
CA ALA A 78 15.76 3.18 -9.58
C ALA A 78 16.22 4.61 -9.91
N GLU A 79 16.29 4.97 -11.19
CA GLU A 79 16.66 6.32 -11.62
C GLU A 79 15.61 7.36 -11.22
N PHE A 80 14.32 7.02 -11.34
CA PHE A 80 13.23 7.86 -10.85
C PHE A 80 13.37 8.13 -9.35
N LEU A 81 13.60 7.09 -8.53
CA LEU A 81 13.77 7.22 -7.08
C LEU A 81 15.03 8.00 -6.69
N ALA A 82 16.14 7.80 -7.41
CA ALA A 82 17.38 8.54 -7.19
C ALA A 82 17.24 10.04 -7.50
N LYS A 83 16.40 10.41 -8.47
CA LYS A 83 16.05 11.80 -8.75
C LYS A 83 15.09 12.35 -7.71
N ALA A 84 14.08 11.56 -7.35
CA ALA A 84 13.08 11.91 -6.34
C ALA A 84 13.73 12.20 -4.98
N SER A 85 14.71 11.41 -4.55
CA SER A 85 15.39 11.59 -3.26
C SER A 85 16.18 12.90 -3.18
N LYS A 86 16.67 13.41 -4.32
CA LYS A 86 17.45 14.65 -4.40
C LYS A 86 16.61 15.90 -4.57
N PHE A 87 15.56 15.82 -5.38
CA PHE A 87 14.81 17.01 -5.84
C PHE A 87 13.32 16.99 -5.46
N GLY A 88 12.85 15.90 -4.83
CA GLY A 88 11.43 15.62 -4.71
C GLY A 88 10.83 15.16 -6.05
N VAL A 89 9.51 15.01 -6.08
CA VAL A 89 8.76 14.63 -7.28
C VAL A 89 7.92 15.78 -7.79
N TRP A 90 7.76 15.84 -9.11
CA TRP A 90 6.74 16.68 -9.71
C TRP A 90 5.40 15.96 -9.58
N LYS A 91 4.47 16.55 -8.82
CA LYS A 91 3.19 15.89 -8.56
C LYS A 91 2.39 15.69 -9.85
N GLN A 92 1.90 14.47 -10.03
CA GLN A 92 0.91 14.11 -11.04
C GLN A 92 -0.49 14.09 -10.42
N PHE A 93 -0.58 13.70 -9.14
CA PHE A 93 -1.82 13.53 -8.40
C PHE A 93 -1.86 14.47 -7.20
N LYS A 94 -2.99 15.17 -6.99
CA LYS A 94 -3.23 15.89 -5.75
C LYS A 94 -3.39 14.92 -4.57
N SER A 95 -4.08 13.82 -4.82
CA SER A 95 -4.29 12.72 -3.88
C SER A 95 -4.44 11.40 -4.66
N ILE A 96 -3.91 10.31 -4.13
CA ILE A 96 -4.07 8.97 -4.69
C ILE A 96 -4.18 7.93 -3.59
N SER A 97 -5.07 6.96 -3.78
CA SER A 97 -5.23 5.80 -2.91
C SER A 97 -4.55 4.59 -3.53
N VAL A 98 -3.63 3.97 -2.77
CA VAL A 98 -2.92 2.76 -3.18
C VAL A 98 -3.42 1.59 -2.34
N LEU A 99 -3.93 0.53 -2.96
CA LEU A 99 -4.46 -0.62 -2.24
C LEU A 99 -3.38 -1.26 -1.37
N ARG A 100 -3.65 -1.47 -0.08
CA ARG A 100 -2.70 -2.08 0.85
C ARG A 100 -2.24 -3.45 0.39
N SER A 101 -3.12 -4.20 -0.26
CA SER A 101 -2.86 -5.53 -0.82
C SER A 101 -1.83 -5.54 -1.95
N SER A 102 -1.58 -4.42 -2.64
CA SER A 102 -0.57 -4.32 -3.69
C SER A 102 0.76 -3.73 -3.20
N VAL A 103 0.83 -3.28 -1.95
CA VAL A 103 2.02 -2.63 -1.39
C VAL A 103 3.02 -3.67 -0.90
N LYS A 104 4.23 -3.64 -1.46
CA LYS A 104 5.36 -4.47 -1.04
C LYS A 104 6.08 -3.85 0.14
N THR A 105 6.45 -2.58 0.01
CA THR A 105 7.19 -1.84 1.02
C THR A 105 6.74 -0.39 1.06
N VAL A 106 6.89 0.21 2.24
CA VAL A 106 6.73 1.65 2.46
C VAL A 106 8.01 2.11 3.14
N THR A 107 8.68 3.11 2.56
CA THR A 107 9.97 3.60 3.07
C THR A 107 9.99 5.11 3.00
N ARG A 108 10.67 5.79 3.93
CA ARG A 108 10.79 7.26 3.83
C ARG A 108 11.67 7.58 2.64
N LEU A 109 11.30 8.60 1.87
CA LEU A 109 12.12 9.02 0.73
C LEU A 109 13.54 9.44 1.18
N SER A 110 13.65 10.02 2.38
CA SER A 110 14.94 10.41 2.97
C SER A 110 15.87 9.22 3.26
N GLU A 111 15.34 8.03 3.48
CA GLU A 111 16.14 6.82 3.72
C GLU A 111 16.82 6.34 2.43
N LEU A 112 16.28 6.69 1.24
CA LEU A 112 16.89 6.37 -0.05
C LEU A 112 18.02 7.33 -0.46
N SER A 113 18.08 8.53 0.12
CA SER A 113 19.16 9.49 -0.16
C SER A 113 20.46 9.15 0.59
N ALA A 114 20.40 8.27 1.59
CA ALA A 114 21.52 7.92 2.45
C ALA A 114 22.35 6.73 1.93
N LEU A 115 22.00 6.19 0.76
CA LEU A 115 22.71 5.14 0.02
C LEU A 115 23.52 5.75 -1.13
#